data_AF-A0A2S1YQN4-F1
#
_entry.id   AF-A0A2S1YQN4-F1
#
_cell.length_a   1.000
_cell.length_b   1.000
_cell.length_c   1.000
_cell.angle_alpha   90.00
_cell.angle_beta   90.00
_cell.angle_gamma   90.00
#
_symmetry.space_group_name_H-M   'P 1'
#
loop_
_entity.id
_entity.type
_entity.pdbx_description
1 polymer ?
#
loop_
_entity_poly.entity_id
_entity_poly.type
_entity_poly.pdbx_seq_one_letter_code
_entity_poly.pdbx_strand_id
1 'polypeptide(L)'
;MKQKNNLLDHNAEILLLEKKIKKSELKFEILKNAGPCIIQGKYEIFDFILKNEFQYSIRLMTEVLSVDRREYHRWKINPLNETKKKKIVMYNEITAVFWAFQKRYGSDRIAAVLQHSGHKLSGRTVRKYMSEMGLSAKGKNK
;
A
#
# COMPACT_ATOMS: atom_id res chain seq x y z
N MET A 1 56.77 13.38 3.11
CA MET A 1 55.52 12.99 3.83
C MET A 1 54.39 14.03 3.72
N LYS A 2 54.66 15.33 3.50
CA LYS A 2 53.60 16.39 3.44
C LYS A 2 52.63 16.32 2.25
N GLN A 3 53.06 15.85 1.06
CA GLN A 3 52.20 15.79 -0.14
C GLN A 3 51.11 14.69 -0.08
N LYS A 4 51.39 13.56 0.58
CA LYS A 4 50.45 12.41 0.66
C LYS A 4 49.25 12.70 1.56
N ASN A 5 49.44 13.46 2.65
CA ASN A 5 48.36 13.86 3.56
C ASN A 5 47.39 14.84 2.91
N ASN A 6 47.88 15.73 2.04
CA ASN A 6 47.03 16.70 1.35
C ASN A 6 46.12 16.02 0.30
N LEU A 7 46.62 15.02 -0.42
CA LEU A 7 45.85 14.27 -1.41
C LEU A 7 44.74 13.40 -0.79
N LEU A 8 44.99 12.79 0.38
CA LEU A 8 44.01 12.03 1.14
C LEU A 8 42.84 12.91 1.61
N ASP A 9 43.13 14.15 2.03
CA ASP A 9 42.13 15.13 2.47
C ASP A 9 41.25 15.62 1.31
N HIS A 10 41.86 15.95 0.16
CA HIS A 10 41.11 16.32 -1.05
C HIS A 10 40.19 15.20 -1.56
N ASN A 11 40.64 13.94 -1.52
CA ASN A 11 39.82 12.80 -1.90
C ASN A 11 38.63 12.61 -0.94
N ALA A 12 38.82 12.87 0.35
CA ALA A 12 37.74 12.84 1.33
C ALA A 12 36.71 13.96 1.07
N GLU A 13 37.17 15.16 0.77
CA GLU A 13 36.32 16.31 0.40
C GLU A 13 35.47 16.01 -0.84
N ILE A 14 36.10 15.49 -1.91
CA ILE A 14 35.41 15.07 -3.15
C ILE A 14 34.33 14.05 -2.83
N LEU A 15 34.64 13.01 -2.04
CA LEU A 15 33.67 11.98 -1.66
C LEU A 15 32.49 12.56 -0.86
N LEU A 16 32.73 13.55 0.00
CA LEU A 16 31.68 14.23 0.75
C LEU A 16 30.77 15.06 -0.18
N LEU A 17 31.36 15.76 -1.14
CA LEU A 17 30.62 16.55 -2.13
C LEU A 17 29.79 15.67 -3.05
N GLU A 18 30.34 14.57 -3.57
CA GLU A 18 29.61 13.60 -4.38
C GLU A 18 28.40 13.03 -3.62
N LYS A 19 28.58 12.68 -2.34
CA LYS A 19 27.47 12.24 -1.48
C LYS A 19 26.40 13.31 -1.31
N LYS A 20 26.78 14.59 -1.16
CA LYS A 20 25.84 15.72 -1.07
C LYS A 20 25.08 15.90 -2.37
N ILE A 21 25.75 15.86 -3.52
CA ILE A 21 25.14 15.97 -4.85
C ILE A 21 24.10 14.86 -5.04
N LYS A 22 24.51 13.60 -4.83
CA LYS A 22 23.61 12.44 -4.94
C LYS A 22 22.39 12.56 -4.02
N LYS A 23 22.58 13.04 -2.78
CA LYS A 23 21.47 13.26 -1.86
C LYS A 23 20.51 14.34 -2.39
N SER A 24 21.03 15.44 -2.92
CA SER A 24 20.24 16.53 -3.49
C SER A 24 19.47 16.10 -4.75
N GLU A 25 20.10 15.32 -5.63
CA GLU A 25 19.46 14.77 -6.83
C GLU A 25 18.27 13.88 -6.45
N LEU A 26 18.45 12.96 -5.50
CA LEU A 26 17.36 12.10 -5.02
C LEU A 26 16.22 12.92 -4.39
N LYS A 27 16.55 13.97 -3.61
CA LYS A 27 15.52 14.86 -3.06
C LYS A 27 14.71 15.55 -4.14
N PHE A 28 15.38 16.04 -5.18
CA PHE A 28 14.74 16.70 -6.30
C PHE A 28 13.84 15.74 -7.09
N GLU A 29 14.32 14.52 -7.35
CA GLU A 29 13.56 13.47 -8.03
C GLU A 29 12.26 13.13 -7.28
N ILE A 30 12.35 12.92 -5.96
CA ILE A 30 11.19 12.65 -5.11
C ILE A 30 10.20 13.81 -5.19
N LEU A 31 10.66 15.06 -5.05
CA LEU A 31 9.80 16.24 -5.06
C LEU A 31 9.10 16.41 -6.41
N LYS A 32 9.83 16.22 -7.51
CA LYS A 32 9.29 16.30 -8.87
C LYS A 32 8.19 15.26 -9.10
N ASN A 33 8.42 14.02 -8.67
CA ASN A 33 7.47 12.92 -8.86
C ASN A 33 6.25 13.03 -7.93
N ALA A 34 6.44 13.57 -6.72
CA ALA A 34 5.37 13.73 -5.74
C ALA A 34 4.54 15.02 -5.92
N GLY A 35 4.95 15.94 -6.79
CA GLY A 35 4.29 17.23 -7.01
C GLY A 35 2.76 17.17 -7.10
N PRO A 36 2.16 16.26 -7.89
CA PRO A 36 0.70 16.11 -7.96
C PRO A 36 0.06 15.71 -6.63
N CYS A 37 0.71 14.90 -5.81
CA CYS A 37 0.20 14.40 -4.54
C CYS A 37 0.17 15.50 -3.46
N ILE A 38 1.10 16.46 -3.52
CA ILE A 38 1.18 17.57 -2.55
C ILE A 38 -0.09 18.43 -2.59
N ILE A 39 -0.62 18.67 -3.79
CA ILE A 39 -1.82 19.49 -4.00
C ILE A 39 -3.09 18.77 -3.50
N GLN A 40 -3.12 17.44 -3.65
CA GLN A 40 -4.28 16.62 -3.31
C GLN A 40 -4.38 16.32 -1.81
N GLY A 41 -3.27 16.48 -1.09
CA GLY A 41 -3.23 16.45 0.36
C GLY A 41 -2.55 15.22 0.93
N LYS A 42 -2.66 15.09 2.25
CA LYS A 42 -1.81 14.22 3.07
C LYS A 42 -1.90 12.73 2.74
N TYR A 43 -3.10 12.24 2.43
CA TYR A 43 -3.29 10.81 2.15
C TYR A 43 -2.69 10.40 0.80
N GLU A 44 -2.71 11.29 -0.19
CA GLU A 44 -2.04 11.06 -1.48
C GLU A 44 -0.52 11.08 -1.32
N ILE A 45 0.01 11.93 -0.43
CA ILE A 45 1.43 11.87 -0.04
C ILE A 45 1.76 10.51 0.58
N PHE A 46 0.90 9.98 1.46
CA PHE A 46 1.13 8.67 2.07
C PHE A 46 1.03 7.52 1.06
N ASP A 47 0.09 7.58 0.12
CA ASP A 47 -0.01 6.62 -0.99
C ASP A 47 1.21 6.69 -1.91
N PHE A 48 1.72 7.89 -2.21
CA PHE A 48 2.97 8.08 -2.94
C PHE A 48 4.15 7.42 -2.21
N ILE A 49 4.30 7.67 -0.91
CA ILE A 49 5.36 7.07 -0.09
C ILE A 49 5.25 5.54 -0.14
N LEU A 50 4.04 4.99 0.01
CA LEU A 50 3.78 3.55 -0.01
C LEU A 50 4.19 2.90 -1.35
N LYS A 51 3.85 3.54 -2.47
CA LYS A 51 4.17 3.04 -3.82
C LYS A 51 5.67 3.05 -4.13
N ASN A 52 6.43 3.94 -3.48
CA ASN A 52 7.84 4.18 -3.78
C ASN A 52 8.81 3.70 -2.67
N GLU A 53 8.35 2.92 -1.68
CA GLU A 53 9.20 2.43 -0.58
C GLU A 53 10.37 1.54 -1.04
N PHE A 54 10.25 0.91 -2.21
CA PHE A 54 11.31 0.10 -2.82
C PHE A 54 12.36 0.93 -3.55
N GLN A 55 12.01 2.15 -3.98
CA GLN A 55 12.88 3.03 -4.76
C GLN A 55 13.59 4.06 -3.90
N TYR A 56 12.92 4.58 -2.87
CA TYR A 56 13.50 5.57 -1.96
C TYR A 56 13.31 5.17 -0.50
N SER A 57 14.20 5.65 0.37
CA SER A 57 14.00 5.45 1.81
C SER A 57 12.82 6.27 2.32
N ILE A 58 12.00 5.67 3.20
CA ILE A 58 10.88 6.36 3.86
C ILE A 58 11.35 7.64 4.55
N ARG A 59 12.50 7.59 5.25
CA ARG A 59 13.08 8.76 5.92
C ARG A 59 13.28 9.93 4.96
N LEU A 60 13.87 9.66 3.79
CA LEU A 60 14.14 10.69 2.79
C LEU A 60 12.84 11.26 2.21
N MET A 61 11.87 10.41 1.87
CA MET A 61 10.58 10.88 1.35
C MET A 61 9.82 11.72 2.37
N THR A 62 9.77 11.30 3.63
CA THR A 62 9.09 12.08 4.70
C THR A 62 9.78 13.43 4.96
N GLU A 63 11.11 13.49 4.82
CA GLU A 63 11.88 14.74 4.91
C GLU A 63 11.56 15.69 3.74
N VAL A 64 11.54 15.16 2.51
CA VAL A 64 11.25 15.97 1.30
C VAL A 64 9.81 16.46 1.27
N LEU A 65 8.85 15.60 1.63
CA LEU A 65 7.42 15.88 1.54
C LEU A 65 6.87 16.53 2.80
N SER A 66 7.72 16.82 3.80
CA SER A 66 7.36 17.51 5.04
C SER A 66 6.17 16.86 5.78
N VAL A 67 6.17 15.52 5.84
CA VAL A 67 5.17 14.74 6.59
C VAL A 67 5.80 13.98 7.74
N ASP A 68 5.03 13.81 8.82
CA ASP A 68 5.51 13.07 9.99
C ASP A 68 5.63 11.56 9.68
N ARG A 69 6.83 11.02 9.91
CA ARG A 69 7.12 9.61 9.67
C ARG A 69 6.31 8.68 10.57
N ARG A 70 6.06 9.06 11.84
CA ARG A 70 5.26 8.23 12.75
C ARG A 70 3.82 8.18 12.28
N GLU A 71 3.31 9.29 11.78
CA GLU A 71 1.97 9.37 11.22
C GLU A 71 1.82 8.56 9.94
N TYR A 72 2.81 8.59 9.04
CA TYR A 72 2.86 7.67 7.90
C TYR A 72 2.77 6.21 8.37
N HIS A 73 3.58 5.81 9.34
CA HIS A 73 3.53 4.44 9.87
C HIS A 73 2.18 4.12 10.54
N ARG A 74 1.61 5.05 11.31
CA ARG A 74 0.26 4.88 11.89
C ARG A 74 -0.79 4.71 10.82
N TRP A 75 -0.77 5.52 9.76
CA TRP A 75 -1.68 5.41 8.63
C TRP A 75 -1.48 4.09 7.87
N LYS A 76 -0.24 3.68 7.63
CA LYS A 76 0.12 2.43 6.96
C LYS A 76 -0.37 1.20 7.73
N ILE A 77 -0.26 1.25 9.07
CA ILE A 77 -0.64 0.17 9.99
C ILE A 77 -2.12 0.27 10.41
N ASN A 78 -2.80 1.39 10.09
CA ASN A 78 -4.11 1.70 10.65
C ASN A 78 -5.10 0.55 10.42
N PRO A 79 -5.76 0.00 11.47
CA PRO A 79 -6.67 -1.14 11.34
C PRO A 79 -7.79 -0.96 10.33
N LEU A 80 -8.16 0.28 10.00
CA LEU A 80 -9.11 0.59 8.94
C LEU A 80 -8.59 0.17 7.56
N ASN A 81 -7.28 0.32 7.29
CA ASN A 81 -6.66 -0.09 6.04
C ASN A 81 -6.45 -1.61 5.99
N GLU A 82 -6.06 -2.24 7.10
CA GLU A 82 -5.98 -3.71 7.17
C GLU A 82 -7.36 -4.36 7.08
N THR A 83 -8.39 -3.77 7.69
CA THR A 83 -9.78 -4.22 7.55
C THR A 83 -10.26 -4.03 6.12
N LYS A 84 -9.96 -2.90 5.47
CA LYS A 84 -10.26 -2.68 4.05
C LYS A 84 -9.53 -3.68 3.15
N LYS A 85 -8.24 -3.94 3.36
CA LYS A 85 -7.46 -4.95 2.61
C LYS A 85 -8.04 -6.34 2.78
N LYS A 86 -8.27 -6.78 4.04
CA LYS A 86 -8.92 -8.06 4.33
C LYS A 86 -10.29 -8.15 3.67
N LYS A 87 -11.08 -7.07 3.71
CA LYS A 87 -12.39 -6.98 3.08
C LYS A 87 -12.29 -7.11 1.55
N ILE A 88 -11.32 -6.45 0.90
CA ILE A 88 -11.05 -6.58 -0.54
C ILE A 88 -10.67 -8.03 -0.90
N VAL A 89 -9.79 -8.66 -0.13
CA VAL A 89 -9.44 -10.08 -0.35
C VAL A 89 -10.69 -10.96 -0.23
N MET A 90 -11.50 -10.78 0.83
CA MET A 90 -12.74 -11.54 0.99
C MET A 90 -13.76 -11.26 -0.11
N TYR A 91 -13.83 -10.03 -0.64
CA TYR A 91 -14.68 -9.69 -1.79
C TYR A 91 -14.28 -10.49 -3.02
N ASN A 92 -12.97 -10.57 -3.31
CA ASN A 92 -12.45 -11.33 -4.45
C ASN A 92 -12.75 -12.83 -4.30
N GLU A 93 -12.51 -13.41 -3.13
CA GLU A 93 -12.80 -14.83 -2.86
C GLU A 93 -14.29 -15.16 -2.99
N ILE A 94 -15.17 -14.34 -2.40
CA ILE A 94 -16.62 -14.49 -2.52
C ILE A 94 -17.06 -14.39 -3.97
N THR A 95 -16.50 -13.44 -4.72
CA THR A 95 -16.83 -13.22 -6.13
C THR A 95 -16.35 -14.40 -6.98
N ALA A 96 -15.15 -14.92 -6.75
CA ALA A 96 -14.61 -16.08 -7.44
C ALA A 96 -15.52 -17.30 -7.26
N VAL A 97 -15.91 -17.62 -6.02
CA VAL A 97 -16.84 -18.73 -5.73
C VAL A 97 -18.21 -18.47 -6.39
N PHE A 98 -18.75 -17.25 -6.26
CA PHE A 98 -20.05 -16.89 -6.82
C PHE A 98 -20.12 -17.14 -8.33
N TRP A 99 -19.07 -16.77 -9.07
CA TRP A 99 -18.98 -16.99 -10.51
C TRP A 99 -18.64 -18.43 -10.90
N ALA A 100 -17.76 -19.11 -10.16
CA ALA A 100 -17.44 -20.51 -10.37
C ALA A 100 -18.70 -21.40 -10.33
N PHE A 101 -19.65 -21.08 -9.44
CA PHE A 101 -20.92 -21.77 -9.33
C PHE A 101 -22.07 -21.14 -10.15
N GLN A 102 -21.74 -20.26 -11.10
CA GLN A 102 -22.68 -19.62 -12.04
C GLN A 102 -23.84 -18.88 -11.34
N LYS A 103 -23.54 -18.16 -10.25
CA LYS A 103 -24.51 -17.42 -9.42
C LYS A 103 -25.54 -18.29 -8.68
N ARG A 104 -25.42 -19.62 -8.70
CA ARG A 104 -26.39 -20.52 -8.02
C ARG A 104 -26.23 -20.54 -6.50
N TYR A 105 -25.04 -20.21 -6.01
CA TYR A 105 -24.73 -20.29 -4.59
C TYR A 105 -25.07 -18.96 -3.91
N GLY A 106 -25.92 -19.05 -2.88
CA GLY A 106 -26.16 -17.96 -1.94
C GLY A 106 -25.11 -17.93 -0.82
N SER A 107 -25.28 -16.98 0.09
CA SER A 107 -24.31 -16.67 1.15
C SER A 107 -23.88 -17.88 1.97
N ASP A 108 -24.79 -18.79 2.30
CA ASP A 108 -24.49 -19.93 3.17
C ASP A 108 -23.66 -20.99 2.45
N ARG A 109 -23.92 -21.24 1.16
CA ARG A 109 -23.13 -22.19 0.36
C ARG A 109 -21.76 -21.61 0.03
N ILE A 110 -21.68 -20.31 -0.26
CA ILE A 110 -20.39 -19.64 -0.45
C ILE A 110 -19.58 -19.69 0.85
N ALA A 111 -20.19 -19.42 2.00
CA ALA A 111 -19.52 -19.54 3.29
C ALA A 111 -18.98 -20.96 3.54
N ALA A 112 -19.76 -21.99 3.21
CA ALA A 112 -19.31 -23.38 3.36
C ALA A 112 -18.08 -23.70 2.48
N VAL A 113 -18.06 -23.23 1.22
CA VAL A 113 -16.90 -23.39 0.32
C VAL A 113 -15.67 -22.67 0.89
N LEU A 114 -15.83 -21.43 1.34
CA LEU A 114 -14.73 -20.64 1.92
C LEU A 114 -14.21 -21.22 3.24
N GLN A 115 -15.08 -21.84 4.05
CA GLN A 115 -14.66 -22.56 5.26
C GLN A 115 -13.84 -23.80 4.94
N HIS A 116 -14.19 -24.52 3.87
CA HIS A 116 -13.41 -25.66 3.42
C HIS A 116 -12.01 -25.24 2.90
N SER A 117 -11.88 -24.03 2.34
CA SER A 117 -10.58 -23.47 1.94
C SER A 117 -9.83 -22.77 3.09
N GLY A 118 -10.29 -22.89 4.34
CA GLY A 118 -9.59 -22.41 5.54
C GLY A 118 -10.02 -21.03 6.05
N HIS A 119 -11.03 -20.38 5.45
CA HIS A 119 -11.53 -19.08 5.93
C HIS A 119 -12.60 -19.24 7.04
N LYS A 120 -12.50 -18.42 8.09
CA LYS A 120 -13.49 -18.40 9.19
C LYS A 120 -14.58 -17.35 8.95
N LEU A 121 -15.35 -17.49 7.87
CA LEU A 121 -16.45 -16.57 7.54
C LEU A 121 -17.82 -17.19 7.83
N SER A 122 -18.70 -16.43 8.48
CA SER A 122 -20.10 -16.84 8.66
C SER A 122 -20.95 -16.52 7.41
N GLY A 123 -22.03 -17.27 7.19
CA GLY A 123 -23.02 -16.96 6.14
C GLY A 123 -23.58 -15.54 6.24
N ARG A 124 -23.78 -15.02 7.46
CA ARG A 124 -24.19 -13.62 7.69
C ARG A 124 -23.15 -12.61 7.18
N THR A 125 -21.87 -12.85 7.45
CA THR A 125 -20.77 -12.00 6.97
C THR A 125 -20.69 -12.02 5.45
N VAL A 126 -20.78 -13.22 4.85
CA VAL A 126 -20.79 -13.37 3.39
C VAL A 126 -22.00 -12.66 2.78
N ARG A 127 -23.19 -12.78 3.37
CA ARG A 127 -24.40 -12.07 2.91
C ARG A 127 -24.23 -10.55 2.92
N LYS A 128 -23.63 -10.00 3.98
CA LYS A 128 -23.30 -8.57 4.05
C LYS A 128 -22.39 -8.17 2.89
N TYR A 129 -21.30 -8.91 2.67
CA TYR A 129 -20.35 -8.60 1.60
C TYR A 129 -20.95 -8.76 0.21
N MET A 130 -21.76 -9.81 -0.02
CA MET A 130 -22.51 -9.97 -1.27
C MET A 130 -23.45 -8.78 -1.52
N SER A 131 -24.18 -8.32 -0.50
CA SER A 131 -25.07 -7.17 -0.61
C SER A 131 -24.31 -5.87 -0.93
N GLU A 132 -23.16 -5.63 -0.28
CA GLU A 132 -22.31 -4.47 -0.54
C GLU A 132 -21.74 -4.49 -1.98
N MET A 133 -21.55 -5.67 -2.56
CA MET A 133 -21.09 -5.87 -3.95
C MET A 133 -22.25 -5.98 -4.97
N GLY A 134 -23.51 -5.88 -4.54
CA GLY A 134 -24.68 -6.05 -5.42
C GLY A 134 -24.88 -7.49 -5.95
N LEU A 135 -24.27 -8.49 -5.29
CA LEU A 135 -24.38 -9.90 -5.66
C LEU A 135 -25.61 -10.54 -5.00
N SER A 136 -26.42 -11.21 -5.81
CA SER A 136 -27.54 -12.03 -5.36
C SER A 136 -27.53 -13.37 -6.10
N ALA A 137 -27.81 -14.45 -5.37
CA ALA A 137 -27.92 -15.75 -6.00
C ALA A 137 -29.13 -15.78 -6.93
N LYS A 138 -28.99 -16.48 -8.07
CA LYS A 138 -30.13 -16.81 -8.93
C LYS A 138 -31.02 -17.79 -8.16
N GLY A 139 -32.06 -17.26 -7.51
CA GLY A 139 -33.18 -18.06 -7.03
C GLY A 139 -34.00 -18.59 -8.21
N LYS A 140 -34.70 -19.71 -8.00
CA LYS A 140 -35.82 -20.07 -8.86
C LYS A 140 -36.86 -18.96 -8.72
N ASN A 141 -37.20 -18.28 -9.81
CA ASN A 141 -38.41 -17.46 -9.86
C ASN A 141 -39.56 -18.35 -9.34
N LYS A 142 -40.28 -17.88 -8.33
CA LYS A 142 -41.58 -18.43 -7.94
C LYS A 142 -42.59 -17.33 -8.16
#